data_AF-A0A2I1GA26-F1
#
_entry.id   AF-A0A2I1GA26-F1
#
_cell.length_a   1.000
_cell.length_b   1.000
_cell.length_c   1.000
_cell.angle_alpha   90.00
_cell.angle_beta   90.00
_cell.angle_gamma   90.00
#
_symmetry.space_group_name_H-M   'P 1'
#
loop_
_entity.id
_entity.type
_entity.pdbx_description
1 polymer ?
#
loop_
_entity_poly.entity_id
_entity_poly.type
_entity_poly.pdbx_seq_one_letter_code
_entity_poly.pdbx_strand_id
1 'polypeptide(L)'
;MPNKLPADCLIEIFNYLDGNKTALYSCLLVNRLWCEVSVRVLWRNIWDLKRKISPSYRFGISSQILNTLINCLPKESKDLLYKNGAIPILTSKSPLFNYASFCKVLSILDINLILDDVFYNKKYFKNQKSTTYTLLNKNNMIAQEILKMFMKQTTMKKLTYYSDFYDRNIPNFINFSGAKDCLKNLSELACGSNVHSKFFYQLSQICHHIQSLDITFEEIVSDGLQDLIFSQVSLKSLTLKIQDYDDYSVIVPSLTSHSLTITKLVVQGVASYEPLSFISGLINLQELIISFDYRDDFEEIQNINFTKLQILKFINGCPKAEILIKFLENNGKNLKELYIDKHNNFLNLAISKFCPNLKSLYTRFIKNELKTLRIIFISCQQLESIKIRSGKTYLKCDEVLETVTKYSPKNFHELRLRNYVKLDSKDLESFFIGWKNRKVQKSLSFIIHNNNEENIENMKIIEKYKKLGIIKKFEFE
;
A
#
# COMPACT_ATOMS: atom_id res chain seq x y z
N MET A 1 -1.15 13.23 43.71
CA MET A 1 -0.96 13.93 42.41
C MET A 1 -1.52 13.03 41.32
N PRO A 2 -2.30 13.54 40.35
CA PRO A 2 -2.73 12.70 39.23
C PRO A 2 -1.49 12.23 38.46
N ASN A 3 -1.31 10.91 38.35
CA ASN A 3 -0.18 10.30 37.66
C ASN A 3 -0.19 10.75 36.18
N LYS A 4 0.70 11.69 35.83
CA LYS A 4 0.89 12.10 34.44
C LYS A 4 1.57 10.94 33.71
N LEU A 5 0.99 10.52 32.59
CA LEU A 5 1.62 9.52 31.72
C LEU A 5 3.01 10.02 31.27
N PRO A 6 4.08 9.22 31.43
CA PRO A 6 5.40 9.55 30.91
C PRO A 6 5.40 9.71 29.38
N ALA A 7 6.42 10.40 28.85
CA ALA A 7 6.58 10.63 27.41
C ALA A 7 6.58 9.32 26.61
N ASP A 8 7.27 8.29 27.11
CA ASP A 8 7.38 7.00 26.42
C ASP A 8 6.03 6.30 26.28
N CYS A 9 5.18 6.36 27.31
CA CYS A 9 3.81 5.86 27.24
C CYS A 9 2.98 6.64 26.22
N LEU A 10 3.13 7.97 26.17
CA LEU A 10 2.43 8.81 25.18
C LEU A 10 2.90 8.51 23.74
N ILE A 11 4.19 8.23 23.53
CA ILE A 11 4.73 7.85 22.22
C ILE A 11 4.04 6.57 21.74
N GLU A 12 3.99 5.53 22.59
CA GLU A 12 3.33 4.28 22.25
C GLU A 12 1.85 4.46 21.94
N ILE A 13 1.13 5.25 22.76
CA ILE A 13 -0.29 5.55 22.50
C ILE A 13 -0.46 6.29 21.17
N PHE A 14 0.34 7.32 20.90
CA PHE A 14 0.22 8.11 19.68
C PHE A 14 0.71 7.37 18.43
N ASN A 15 1.57 6.36 18.55
CA ASN A 15 1.93 5.48 17.44
C ASN A 15 0.68 4.75 16.89
N TYR A 16 -0.28 4.37 17.75
CA TYR A 16 -1.57 3.82 17.29
C TYR A 16 -2.44 4.83 16.53
N LEU A 17 -2.16 6.14 16.68
CA LEU A 17 -2.86 7.22 16.00
C LEU A 17 -2.14 7.70 14.73
N ASP A 18 -1.01 7.10 14.32
CA ASP A 18 -0.19 7.61 13.20
C ASP A 18 -1.01 7.74 11.89
N GLY A 19 -1.96 6.82 11.66
CA GLY A 19 -2.89 6.87 10.53
C GLY A 19 -4.01 7.91 10.64
N ASN A 20 -4.27 8.46 11.84
CA ASN A 20 -5.31 9.44 12.14
C ASN A 20 -4.69 10.80 12.54
N LYS A 21 -4.28 11.56 11.52
CA LYS A 21 -3.63 12.86 11.71
C LYS A 21 -4.53 13.86 12.44
N THR A 22 -5.85 13.83 12.26
CA THR A 22 -6.81 14.70 12.97
C THR A 22 -6.78 14.46 14.48
N ALA A 23 -6.73 13.20 14.91
CA ALA A 23 -6.59 12.86 16.32
C ALA A 23 -5.24 13.38 16.87
N LEU A 24 -4.14 13.18 16.13
CA LEU A 24 -2.82 13.70 16.52
C LEU A 24 -2.79 15.23 16.63
N TYR A 25 -3.47 15.95 15.73
CA TYR A 25 -3.60 17.41 15.85
C TYR A 25 -4.34 17.82 17.12
N SER A 26 -5.38 17.09 17.51
CA SER A 26 -6.10 17.36 18.75
C SER A 26 -5.21 17.15 19.98
N CYS A 27 -4.33 16.13 19.94
CA CYS A 27 -3.37 15.87 21.01
C CYS A 27 -2.36 17.03 21.20
N LEU A 28 -2.00 17.76 20.14
CA LEU A 28 -1.07 18.90 20.23
C LEU A 28 -1.58 20.02 21.16
N LEU A 29 -2.90 20.14 21.30
CA LEU A 29 -3.55 21.25 22.01
C LEU A 29 -3.74 20.97 23.50
N VAL A 30 -3.42 19.76 23.98
CA VAL A 30 -3.72 19.35 25.36
C VAL A 30 -2.80 20.01 26.38
N ASN A 31 -1.49 19.87 26.22
CA ASN A 31 -0.47 20.52 27.04
C ASN A 31 0.91 20.43 26.37
N ARG A 32 1.94 21.05 26.96
CA ARG A 32 3.30 21.08 26.40
C ARG A 32 3.90 19.69 26.14
N LEU A 33 3.73 18.74 27.07
CA LEU A 33 4.27 17.38 26.93
C LEU A 33 3.58 16.65 25.77
N TRP A 34 2.25 16.71 25.71
CA TRP A 34 1.49 16.12 24.61
C TRP A 34 1.86 16.77 23.27
N CYS A 35 1.97 18.09 23.24
CA CYS A 35 2.43 18.84 22.06
C CYS A 35 3.78 18.31 21.55
N GLU A 36 4.78 18.20 22.44
CA GLU A 36 6.11 17.74 22.10
C GLU A 36 6.15 16.29 21.61
N VAL A 37 5.33 15.40 22.18
CA VAL A 37 5.30 13.99 21.78
C VAL A 37 4.50 13.82 20.48
N SER A 38 3.30 14.39 20.39
CA SER A 38 2.44 14.27 19.21
C SER A 38 3.08 14.90 17.97
N VAL A 39 3.82 16.01 18.10
CA VAL A 39 4.47 16.65 16.94
C VAL A 39 5.52 15.74 16.30
N ARG A 40 6.24 14.95 17.11
CA ARG A 40 7.24 13.97 16.63
C ARG A 40 6.58 12.86 15.81
N VAL A 41 5.41 12.39 16.24
CA VAL A 41 4.62 11.37 15.51
C VAL A 41 4.01 11.97 14.26
N LEU A 42 3.43 13.17 14.36
CA LEU A 42 2.79 13.87 13.24
C LEU A 42 3.78 14.12 12.09
N TRP A 43 4.98 14.60 12.41
CA TRP A 43 6.04 14.94 11.44
C TRP A 43 6.90 13.76 11.01
N ARG A 44 6.63 12.53 11.50
CA ARG A 44 7.37 11.32 11.10
C ARG A 44 7.31 11.05 9.60
N ASN A 45 6.11 11.19 9.02
CA ASN A 45 5.86 11.12 7.58
C ASN A 45 5.02 12.32 7.13
N ILE A 46 5.69 13.38 6.71
CA ILE A 46 5.05 14.64 6.28
C ILE A 46 4.32 14.52 4.94
N TRP A 47 4.67 13.54 4.11
CA TRP A 47 4.18 13.40 2.74
C TRP A 47 2.76 12.82 2.68
N ASP A 48 2.36 12.06 3.69
CA ASP A 48 1.01 11.48 3.79
C ASP A 48 -0.10 12.53 3.86
N LEU A 49 0.22 13.74 4.33
CA LEU A 49 -0.74 14.86 4.44
C LEU A 49 -1.28 15.28 3.06
N LYS A 50 -0.54 15.04 1.97
CA LYS A 50 -0.91 15.46 0.61
C LYS A 50 -1.81 14.45 -0.11
N ARG A 51 -1.56 13.15 0.10
CA ARG A 51 -2.15 12.07 -0.72
C ARG A 51 -3.65 11.87 -0.51
N LYS A 52 -4.21 12.34 0.61
CA LYS A 52 -5.62 12.14 0.98
C LYS A 52 -6.54 13.32 0.65
N ILE A 53 -6.03 14.36 -0.03
CA ILE A 53 -6.73 15.64 -0.16
C ILE A 53 -6.96 16.03 -1.64
N SER A 54 -8.14 16.61 -1.91
CA SER A 54 -8.52 17.16 -3.20
C SER A 54 -7.45 18.12 -3.75
N PRO A 55 -7.17 18.12 -5.08
CA PRO A 55 -6.20 19.02 -5.71
C PRO A 55 -6.32 20.50 -5.31
N SER A 56 -7.54 20.98 -5.01
CA SER A 56 -7.81 22.38 -4.65
C SER A 56 -7.20 22.83 -3.31
N TYR A 57 -6.99 21.91 -2.35
CA TYR A 57 -6.43 22.23 -1.02
C TYR A 57 -4.94 21.85 -0.90
N ARG A 58 -4.36 21.20 -1.91
CA ARG A 58 -2.95 20.76 -1.89
C ARG A 58 -1.98 21.92 -1.78
N PHE A 59 -2.24 23.02 -2.49
CA PHE A 59 -1.37 24.19 -2.51
C PHE A 59 -1.10 24.75 -1.10
N GLY A 60 -2.15 24.95 -0.30
CA GLY A 60 -2.02 25.53 1.04
C GLY A 60 -1.15 24.67 1.96
N ILE A 61 -1.32 23.35 1.89
CA ILE A 61 -0.54 22.39 2.68
C ILE A 61 0.91 22.32 2.19
N SER A 62 1.12 22.21 0.87
CA SER A 62 2.45 22.22 0.26
C SER A 62 3.23 23.48 0.66
N SER A 63 2.59 24.65 0.63
CA SER A 63 3.19 25.91 1.08
C SER A 63 3.57 25.90 2.57
N GLN A 64 2.69 25.40 3.44
CA GLN A 64 2.97 25.31 4.88
C GLN A 64 4.13 24.36 5.20
N ILE A 65 4.17 23.18 4.57
CA ILE A 65 5.25 22.20 4.74
C ILE A 65 6.56 22.82 4.26
N LEU A 66 6.58 23.38 3.04
CA LEU A 66 7.78 23.98 2.48
C LEU A 66 8.31 25.13 3.35
N ASN A 67 7.44 26.06 3.75
CA ASN A 67 7.83 27.17 4.61
C ASN A 67 8.38 26.68 5.95
N THR A 68 7.80 25.63 6.53
CA THR A 68 8.31 25.04 7.77
C THR A 68 9.69 24.41 7.58
N LEU A 69 9.91 23.68 6.47
CA LEU A 69 11.22 23.11 6.13
C LEU A 69 12.27 24.21 5.89
N ILE A 70 11.92 25.25 5.14
CA ILE A 70 12.77 26.44 4.93
C ILE A 70 13.10 27.10 6.27
N ASN A 71 12.13 27.22 7.18
CA ASN A 71 12.36 27.78 8.52
C ASN A 71 13.28 26.91 9.39
N CYS A 72 13.35 25.60 9.16
CA CYS A 72 14.26 24.69 9.84
C CYS A 72 15.70 24.70 9.27
N LEU A 73 15.91 25.29 8.08
CA LEU A 73 17.23 25.35 7.47
C LEU A 73 18.24 26.10 8.37
N PRO A 74 19.52 25.68 8.37
CA PRO A 74 20.60 26.45 8.98
C PRO A 74 20.67 27.88 8.41
N LYS A 75 21.18 28.82 9.21
CA LYS A 75 21.29 30.22 8.80
C LYS A 75 22.08 30.38 7.49
N GLU A 76 23.19 29.67 7.35
CA GLU A 76 24.02 29.65 6.13
C GLU A 76 23.23 29.24 4.88
N SER A 77 22.41 28.19 4.98
CA SER A 77 21.55 27.72 3.90
C SER A 77 20.48 28.75 3.54
N LYS A 78 19.87 29.41 4.54
CA LYS A 78 18.88 30.49 4.31
C LYS A 78 19.51 31.70 3.62
N ASP A 79 20.68 32.12 4.08
CA ASP A 79 21.43 33.25 3.52
C ASP A 79 21.82 32.95 2.05
N LEU A 80 22.25 31.72 1.75
CA LEU A 80 22.54 31.28 0.39
C LEU A 80 21.31 31.34 -0.52
N LEU A 81 20.17 30.79 -0.08
CA LEU A 81 18.93 30.80 -0.86
C LEU A 81 18.40 32.22 -1.09
N TYR A 82 18.50 33.09 -0.08
CA TYR A 82 18.08 34.49 -0.18
C TYR A 82 18.96 35.28 -1.17
N LYS A 83 20.29 35.15 -1.09
CA LYS A 83 21.23 35.81 -2.01
C LYS A 83 20.99 35.44 -3.48
N ASN A 84 20.54 34.21 -3.74
CA ASN A 84 20.23 33.72 -5.08
C ASN A 84 18.77 33.98 -5.50
N GLY A 85 18.00 34.72 -4.70
CA GLY A 85 16.60 35.04 -4.96
C GLY A 85 15.70 33.80 -5.06
N ALA A 86 16.08 32.69 -4.42
CA ALA A 86 15.30 31.45 -4.38
C ALA A 86 14.17 31.53 -3.34
N ILE A 87 14.37 32.32 -2.28
CA ILE A 87 13.35 32.61 -1.27
C ILE A 87 13.15 34.13 -1.12
N PRO A 88 11.92 34.62 -0.92
CA PRO A 88 11.62 36.05 -0.97
C PRO A 88 12.04 36.82 0.29
N ILE A 89 12.06 36.18 1.47
CA ILE A 89 12.33 36.83 2.76
C ILE A 89 13.12 35.89 3.67
N LEU A 90 14.13 36.41 4.37
CA LEU A 90 14.75 35.75 5.52
C LEU A 90 13.73 35.71 6.66
N THR A 91 13.10 34.57 6.88
CA THR A 91 12.17 34.38 7.99
C THR A 91 12.92 34.47 9.32
N SER A 92 12.63 35.54 10.09
CA SER A 92 13.25 35.80 11.41
C SER A 92 12.69 34.93 12.54
N LYS A 93 11.55 34.24 12.32
CA LYS A 93 10.92 33.40 13.33
C LYS A 93 11.53 32.00 13.34
N SER A 94 12.28 31.69 14.39
CA SER A 94 12.73 30.32 14.66
C SER A 94 11.51 29.41 14.86
N PRO A 95 11.51 28.21 14.24
CA PRO A 95 10.43 27.27 14.45
C PRO A 95 10.41 26.81 15.92
N LEU A 96 9.21 26.55 16.46
CA LEU A 96 9.04 26.09 17.85
C LEU A 96 9.79 24.78 18.13
N PHE A 97 9.88 23.91 17.13
CA PHE A 97 10.60 22.65 17.17
C PHE A 97 11.52 22.53 15.95
N ASN A 98 12.54 21.69 16.04
CA ASN A 98 13.25 21.23 14.86
C ASN A 98 12.42 20.14 14.15
N TYR A 99 11.41 20.56 13.40
CA TYR A 99 10.49 19.67 12.70
C TYR A 99 11.21 18.70 11.74
N ALA A 100 12.26 19.16 11.06
CA ALA A 100 13.03 18.35 10.12
C ALA A 100 13.70 17.13 10.80
N SER A 101 14.11 17.27 12.07
CA SER A 101 14.70 16.17 12.85
C SER A 101 13.71 15.03 13.17
N PHE A 102 12.41 15.30 13.10
CA PHE A 102 11.36 14.31 13.37
C PHE A 102 11.02 13.47 12.14
N CYS A 103 11.34 13.94 10.93
CA CYS A 103 11.09 13.22 9.69
C CYS A 103 11.86 11.90 9.65
N LYS A 104 11.15 10.80 9.35
CA LYS A 104 11.71 9.45 9.14
C LYS A 104 11.47 8.91 7.74
N VAL A 105 10.70 9.64 6.92
CA VAL A 105 10.44 9.32 5.52
C VAL A 105 10.98 10.43 4.63
N LEU A 106 11.86 10.08 3.70
CA LEU A 106 12.33 10.98 2.66
C LEU A 106 11.70 10.60 1.33
N SER A 107 11.02 11.53 0.67
CA SER A 107 10.46 11.33 -0.66
C SER A 107 10.95 12.42 -1.60
N ILE A 108 11.78 12.01 -2.55
CA ILE A 108 12.37 12.91 -3.55
C ILE A 108 11.27 13.46 -4.46
N LEU A 109 10.34 12.58 -4.86
CA LEU A 109 9.16 12.97 -5.65
C LEU A 109 8.28 13.99 -4.90
N ASP A 110 8.01 13.79 -3.61
CA ASP A 110 7.13 14.71 -2.88
C ASP A 110 7.78 16.09 -2.60
N ILE A 111 9.10 16.14 -2.37
CA ILE A 111 9.86 17.41 -2.31
C ILE A 111 9.65 18.19 -3.61
N ASN A 112 9.88 17.52 -4.73
CA ASN A 112 9.73 18.06 -6.07
C ASN A 112 8.30 18.56 -6.33
N LEU A 113 7.29 17.74 -6.01
CA LEU A 113 5.90 18.12 -6.19
C LEU A 113 5.46 19.29 -5.28
N ILE A 114 6.04 19.45 -4.09
CA ILE A 114 5.74 20.60 -3.22
C ILE A 114 6.36 21.88 -3.80
N LEU A 115 7.58 21.80 -4.33
CA LEU A 115 8.22 22.93 -4.99
C LEU A 115 7.44 23.35 -6.24
N ASP A 116 6.94 22.37 -7.01
CA ASP A 116 6.08 22.66 -8.16
C ASP A 116 4.75 23.27 -7.73
N ASP A 117 4.08 22.74 -6.70
CA ASP A 117 2.83 23.33 -6.24
C ASP A 117 3.02 24.80 -5.84
N VAL A 118 4.10 25.12 -5.11
CA VAL A 118 4.33 26.48 -4.56
C VAL A 118 4.82 27.46 -5.62
N PHE A 119 5.74 27.03 -6.48
CA PHE A 119 6.44 27.92 -7.42
C PHE A 119 6.00 27.76 -8.88
N TYR A 120 5.34 26.67 -9.25
CA TYR A 120 4.91 26.37 -10.61
C TYR A 120 3.39 26.52 -10.79
N ASN A 121 2.94 27.74 -11.09
CA ASN A 121 1.54 27.99 -11.41
C ASN A 121 1.26 27.75 -12.91
N LYS A 122 0.62 26.62 -13.25
CA LYS A 122 0.27 26.20 -14.63
C LYS A 122 -0.52 27.24 -15.44
N LYS A 123 -1.17 28.22 -14.79
CA LYS A 123 -1.98 29.25 -15.49
C LYS A 123 -1.15 30.22 -16.35
N TYR A 124 0.17 30.28 -16.15
CA TYR A 124 1.06 31.23 -16.82
C TYR A 124 1.82 30.68 -18.04
N PHE A 125 1.77 29.37 -18.31
CA PHE A 125 2.77 28.71 -19.17
C PHE A 125 2.32 28.35 -20.60
N LYS A 126 1.38 29.09 -21.20
CA LYS A 126 1.21 28.99 -22.66
C LYS A 126 2.35 29.63 -23.45
N ASN A 127 3.03 30.65 -22.90
CA ASN A 127 4.01 31.44 -23.67
C ASN A 127 5.22 31.85 -22.80
N GLN A 128 6.30 31.05 -22.73
CA GLN A 128 7.73 31.48 -22.60
C GLN A 128 8.63 30.33 -22.11
N LYS A 129 9.69 30.02 -22.85
CA LYS A 129 10.69 28.97 -22.52
C LYS A 129 11.81 29.44 -21.56
N SER A 130 12.08 30.74 -21.48
CA SER A 130 13.25 31.28 -20.73
C SER A 130 13.00 31.37 -19.21
N THR A 131 11.77 31.67 -18.78
CA THR A 131 11.39 31.74 -17.35
C THR A 131 11.41 30.38 -16.65
N THR A 132 11.23 29.29 -17.40
CA THR A 132 11.19 27.90 -16.89
C THR A 132 12.54 27.45 -16.33
N TYR A 133 13.65 27.77 -16.99
CA TYR A 133 14.98 27.31 -16.60
C TYR A 133 15.46 27.94 -15.29
N THR A 134 15.21 29.25 -15.12
CA THR A 134 15.58 29.98 -13.90
C THR A 134 14.76 29.51 -12.68
N LEU A 135 13.48 29.21 -12.87
CA LEU A 135 12.63 28.65 -11.80
C LEU A 135 13.06 27.23 -11.42
N LEU A 136 13.38 26.39 -12.41
CA LEU A 136 13.89 25.04 -12.17
C LEU A 136 15.18 25.05 -11.35
N ASN A 137 16.11 25.95 -11.68
CA ASN A 137 17.36 26.11 -10.94
C ASN A 137 17.12 26.52 -9.48
N LYS A 138 16.20 27.47 -9.23
CA LYS A 138 15.84 27.87 -7.85
C LYS A 138 15.22 26.71 -7.07
N ASN A 139 14.32 25.95 -7.68
CA ASN A 139 13.71 24.78 -7.05
C ASN A 139 14.78 23.72 -6.71
N ASN A 140 15.73 23.46 -7.61
CA ASN A 140 16.84 22.55 -7.36
C ASN A 140 17.72 23.00 -6.19
N MET A 141 18.00 24.30 -6.07
CA MET A 141 18.76 24.85 -4.93
C MET A 141 18.01 24.65 -3.60
N ILE A 142 16.70 24.90 -3.57
CA ILE A 142 15.90 24.69 -2.35
C ILE A 142 15.87 23.20 -1.98
N ALA A 143 15.62 22.32 -2.96
CA ALA A 143 15.66 20.87 -2.76
C ALA A 143 17.00 20.41 -2.21
N GLN A 144 18.12 20.91 -2.76
CA GLN A 144 19.47 20.61 -2.33
C GLN A 144 19.70 20.94 -0.85
N GLU A 145 19.34 22.16 -0.42
CA GLU A 145 19.55 22.58 0.97
C GLU A 145 18.61 21.84 1.94
N ILE A 146 17.39 21.50 1.51
CA ILE A 146 16.47 20.63 2.29
C ILE A 146 17.07 19.22 2.44
N LEU A 147 17.57 18.61 1.36
CA LEU A 147 18.19 17.29 1.40
C LEU A 147 19.43 17.29 2.31
N LYS A 148 20.28 18.31 2.18
CA LYS A 148 21.48 18.50 3.02
C LYS A 148 21.11 18.64 4.51
N MET A 149 20.04 19.37 4.83
CA MET A 149 19.52 19.46 6.18
C MET A 149 19.07 18.08 6.70
N PHE A 150 18.31 17.33 5.92
CA PHE A 150 17.86 15.99 6.32
C PHE A 150 19.02 15.03 6.57
N MET A 151 20.03 15.01 5.68
CA MET A 151 21.22 14.17 5.86
C MET A 151 21.99 14.47 7.15
N LYS A 152 21.91 15.70 7.67
CA LYS A 152 22.61 16.10 8.90
C LYS A 152 21.80 15.90 10.19
N GLN A 153 20.47 15.98 10.12
CA GLN A 153 19.64 16.21 11.31
C GLN A 153 18.76 15.02 11.72
N THR A 154 18.64 14.00 10.88
CA THR A 154 17.78 12.83 11.19
C THR A 154 18.37 11.52 10.68
N THR A 155 17.69 10.45 11.04
CA THR A 155 17.89 9.09 10.55
C THR A 155 16.65 8.66 9.80
N MET A 156 16.80 8.27 8.54
CA MET A 156 15.69 7.86 7.69
C MET A 156 15.39 6.36 7.88
N LYS A 157 14.10 6.05 7.91
CA LYS A 157 13.57 4.69 7.88
C LYS A 157 13.05 4.30 6.50
N LYS A 158 12.52 5.28 5.76
CA LYS A 158 11.99 5.09 4.41
C LYS A 158 12.56 6.12 3.45
N LEU A 159 12.92 5.66 2.26
CA LEU A 159 13.34 6.49 1.14
C LEU A 159 12.44 6.16 -0.05
N THR A 160 11.95 7.20 -0.72
CA THR A 160 11.24 7.10 -1.99
C THR A 160 11.96 7.94 -3.03
N TYR A 161 12.49 7.30 -4.07
CA TYR A 161 13.24 7.95 -5.13
C TYR A 161 12.80 7.43 -6.50
N TYR A 162 11.81 8.12 -7.08
CA TYR A 162 11.44 7.96 -8.47
C TYR A 162 12.09 9.07 -9.28
N SER A 163 12.59 8.75 -10.47
CA SER A 163 13.01 9.79 -11.41
C SER A 163 11.82 10.69 -11.72
N ASP A 164 12.08 11.97 -11.85
CA ASP A 164 11.03 12.95 -12.10
C ASP A 164 10.88 13.19 -13.60
N PHE A 165 9.64 13.40 -14.05
CA PHE A 165 9.29 13.69 -15.45
C PHE A 165 9.97 14.94 -16.01
N TYR A 166 10.44 15.85 -15.14
CA TYR A 166 11.06 17.11 -15.52
C TYR A 166 12.58 17.08 -15.61
N ASP A 167 13.20 15.89 -15.53
CA ASP A 167 14.66 15.71 -15.65
C ASP A 167 15.42 16.65 -14.68
N ARG A 168 14.87 16.80 -13.47
CA ARG A 168 15.50 17.62 -12.44
C ARG A 168 16.81 16.96 -12.05
N ASN A 169 17.90 17.70 -12.22
CA ASN A 169 19.22 17.39 -11.67
C ASN A 169 19.19 17.47 -10.14
N ILE A 170 18.55 16.49 -9.51
CA ILE A 170 18.55 16.35 -8.07
C ILE A 170 19.99 15.96 -7.69
N PRO A 171 20.65 16.74 -6.81
CA PRO A 171 22.01 16.43 -6.42
C PRO A 171 22.08 15.03 -5.84
N ASN A 172 23.17 14.33 -6.12
CA ASN A 172 23.46 13.04 -5.51
C ASN A 172 23.75 13.24 -4.01
N PHE A 173 22.67 13.34 -3.22
CA PHE A 173 22.66 13.73 -1.81
C PHE A 173 23.33 12.69 -0.90
N ILE A 174 23.62 11.50 -1.41
CA ILE A 174 24.38 10.49 -0.69
C ILE A 174 25.81 10.95 -0.38
N ASN A 175 26.32 11.94 -1.13
CA ASN A 175 27.64 12.53 -0.90
C ASN A 175 27.61 13.66 0.13
N PHE A 176 26.45 14.04 0.66
CA PHE A 176 26.37 15.08 1.69
C PHE A 176 26.91 14.56 3.03
N SER A 177 27.55 15.46 3.78
CA SER A 177 27.98 15.18 5.14
C SER A 177 26.81 14.70 5.99
N GLY A 178 26.97 13.58 6.69
CA GLY A 178 25.92 12.96 7.51
C GLY A 178 25.06 11.92 6.78
N ALA A 179 25.12 11.82 5.45
CA ALA A 179 24.29 10.88 4.68
C ALA A 179 24.47 9.42 5.13
N LYS A 180 25.70 9.00 5.46
CA LYS A 180 25.98 7.67 6.03
C LYS A 180 25.17 7.42 7.30
N ASP A 181 25.22 8.33 8.27
CA ASP A 181 24.48 8.18 9.53
C ASP A 181 22.98 8.31 9.35
N CYS A 182 22.54 9.17 8.42
CA CYS A 182 21.14 9.35 8.09
C CYS A 182 20.54 8.09 7.46
N LEU A 183 21.26 7.45 6.52
CA LEU A 183 20.73 6.36 5.69
C LEU A 183 21.07 4.96 6.21
N LYS A 184 22.08 4.76 7.08
CA LYS A 184 22.50 3.42 7.55
C LYS A 184 21.38 2.54 8.15
N ASN A 185 20.31 3.16 8.64
CA ASN A 185 19.18 2.50 9.30
C ASN A 185 17.92 2.43 8.42
N LEU A 186 18.08 2.61 7.10
CA LEU A 186 17.00 2.52 6.13
C LEU A 186 16.44 1.10 6.11
N SER A 187 15.12 0.98 6.32
CA SER A 187 14.41 -0.30 6.32
C SER A 187 13.48 -0.45 5.13
N GLU A 188 13.08 0.65 4.49
CA GLU A 188 12.19 0.66 3.34
C GLU A 188 12.76 1.53 2.21
N LEU A 189 12.81 0.97 1.01
CA LEU A 189 13.17 1.70 -0.20
C LEU A 189 12.09 1.50 -1.26
N ALA A 190 11.64 2.60 -1.83
CA ALA A 190 10.80 2.61 -3.02
C ALA A 190 11.51 3.42 -4.11
N CYS A 191 11.77 2.84 -5.28
CA CYS A 191 12.56 3.52 -6.31
C CYS A 191 12.16 3.17 -7.73
N GLY A 192 12.51 4.06 -8.67
CA GLY A 192 12.53 3.75 -10.10
C GLY A 192 13.78 2.95 -10.46
N SER A 193 13.68 2.02 -11.41
CA SER A 193 14.84 1.28 -11.93
C SER A 193 15.86 2.20 -12.63
N ASN A 194 15.40 3.35 -13.12
CA ASN A 194 16.19 4.35 -13.82
C ASN A 194 16.94 5.33 -12.89
N VAL A 195 16.86 5.17 -11.56
CA VAL A 195 17.68 5.99 -10.64
C VAL A 195 19.16 5.70 -10.90
N HIS A 196 19.93 6.77 -11.08
CA HIS A 196 21.32 6.70 -11.53
C HIS A 196 22.17 5.64 -10.80
N SER A 197 22.83 4.76 -11.56
CA SER A 197 23.64 3.62 -11.06
C SER A 197 24.58 3.99 -9.90
N LYS A 198 25.32 5.11 -10.01
CA LYS A 198 26.20 5.61 -8.92
C LYS A 198 25.48 5.82 -7.58
N PHE A 199 24.22 6.27 -7.59
CA PHE A 199 23.44 6.43 -6.36
C PHE A 199 23.18 5.06 -5.71
N PHE A 200 22.73 4.07 -6.50
CA PHE A 200 22.49 2.72 -5.99
C PHE A 200 23.78 2.07 -5.46
N TYR A 201 24.88 2.18 -6.20
CA TYR A 201 26.18 1.68 -5.76
C TYR A 201 26.60 2.30 -4.42
N GLN A 202 26.48 3.62 -4.27
CA GLN A 202 26.84 4.27 -3.00
C GLN A 202 25.88 3.89 -1.86
N LEU A 203 24.60 3.67 -2.16
CA LEU A 203 23.60 3.24 -1.18
C LEU A 203 23.86 1.80 -0.72
N SER A 204 24.31 0.92 -1.61
CA SER A 204 24.68 -0.47 -1.28
C SER A 204 25.84 -0.55 -0.28
N GLN A 205 26.72 0.46 -0.23
CA GLN A 205 27.81 0.55 0.75
C GLN A 205 27.40 1.08 2.12
N ILE A 206 26.19 1.64 2.25
CA ILE A 206 25.70 2.29 3.48
C ILE A 206 24.57 1.47 4.10
N CYS A 207 23.67 0.94 3.27
CA CYS A 207 22.44 0.30 3.67
C CYS A 207 22.52 -1.21 3.43
N HIS A 208 22.51 -1.99 4.51
CA HIS A 208 22.55 -3.46 4.46
C HIS A 208 21.32 -4.13 5.08
N HIS A 209 20.37 -3.35 5.59
CA HIS A 209 19.22 -3.84 6.37
C HIS A 209 17.87 -3.37 5.80
N ILE A 210 17.80 -3.11 4.49
CA ILE A 210 16.52 -2.86 3.83
C ILE A 210 15.68 -4.14 3.93
N GLN A 211 14.46 -4.00 4.43
CA GLN A 211 13.50 -5.09 4.64
C GLN A 211 12.37 -5.07 3.61
N SER A 212 12.01 -3.89 3.10
CA SER A 212 11.01 -3.73 2.03
C SER A 212 11.61 -2.97 0.87
N LEU A 213 11.51 -3.55 -0.32
CA LEU A 213 11.96 -2.96 -1.57
C LEU A 213 10.80 -2.91 -2.57
N ASP A 214 10.44 -1.71 -3.00
CA ASP A 214 9.43 -1.47 -4.04
C ASP A 214 10.10 -0.87 -5.28
N ILE A 215 10.18 -1.61 -6.37
CA ILE A 215 10.80 -1.19 -7.62
C ILE A 215 9.70 -0.90 -8.63
N THR A 216 9.69 0.32 -9.17
CA THR A 216 8.97 0.63 -10.41
C THR A 216 9.97 0.53 -11.55
N PHE A 217 9.73 -0.40 -12.47
CA PHE A 217 10.51 -0.48 -13.69
C PHE A 217 10.11 0.65 -14.63
N GLU A 218 11.12 1.16 -15.30
CA GLU A 218 11.12 2.20 -16.31
C GLU A 218 12.02 1.69 -17.45
N GLU A 219 12.02 2.38 -18.59
CA GLU A 219 12.76 1.97 -19.81
C GLU A 219 14.23 1.57 -19.58
N ILE A 220 14.86 2.11 -18.53
CA ILE A 220 16.25 1.83 -18.16
C ILE A 220 16.31 1.19 -16.78
N VAL A 221 17.02 0.06 -16.68
CA VAL A 221 17.42 -0.54 -15.40
C VAL A 221 18.87 -0.21 -15.13
N SER A 222 19.13 0.53 -14.05
CA SER A 222 20.49 0.92 -13.68
C SER A 222 21.27 -0.24 -13.08
N ASP A 223 22.49 -0.48 -13.57
CA ASP A 223 23.35 -1.59 -13.14
C ASP A 223 23.55 -1.67 -11.62
N GLY A 224 23.72 -0.52 -10.96
CA GLY A 224 23.93 -0.45 -9.51
C GLY A 224 22.74 -0.95 -8.67
N LEU A 225 21.55 -1.12 -9.25
CA LEU A 225 20.38 -1.68 -8.55
C LEU A 225 20.65 -3.14 -8.11
N GLN A 226 21.40 -3.90 -8.91
CA GLN A 226 21.81 -5.26 -8.54
C GLN A 226 22.69 -5.24 -7.29
N ASP A 227 23.70 -4.36 -7.25
CA ASP A 227 24.59 -4.21 -6.09
C ASP A 227 23.81 -3.87 -4.82
N LEU A 228 22.82 -2.98 -4.95
CA LEU A 228 21.94 -2.62 -3.84
C LEU A 228 21.16 -3.83 -3.34
N ILE A 229 20.52 -4.60 -4.23
CA ILE A 229 19.74 -5.78 -3.83
C ILE A 229 20.67 -6.81 -3.18
N PHE A 230 21.79 -7.13 -3.83
CA PHE A 230 22.73 -8.15 -3.36
C PHE A 230 23.32 -7.82 -1.98
N SER A 231 23.60 -6.54 -1.71
CA SER A 231 24.20 -6.09 -0.43
C SER A 231 23.28 -6.16 0.80
N GLN A 232 22.00 -6.50 0.63
CA GLN A 232 21.06 -6.59 1.76
C GLN A 232 21.24 -7.90 2.54
N VAL A 233 20.87 -7.89 3.83
CA VAL A 233 20.92 -9.09 4.69
C VAL A 233 19.52 -9.59 5.06
N SER A 234 18.51 -8.72 5.00
CA SER A 234 17.20 -8.97 5.60
C SER A 234 16.00 -8.59 4.73
N LEU A 235 16.12 -8.73 3.40
CA LEU A 235 15.04 -8.38 2.49
C LEU A 235 13.85 -9.34 2.68
N LYS A 236 12.70 -8.82 3.13
CA LYS A 236 11.50 -9.62 3.48
C LYS A 236 10.33 -9.41 2.52
N SER A 237 10.17 -8.19 2.04
CA SER A 237 9.06 -7.78 1.17
C SER A 237 9.62 -7.19 -0.11
N LEU A 238 9.16 -7.70 -1.25
CA LEU A 238 9.53 -7.23 -2.57
C LEU A 238 8.27 -6.89 -3.35
N THR A 239 8.21 -5.68 -3.91
CA THR A 239 7.21 -5.27 -4.89
C THR A 239 7.89 -4.92 -6.19
N LEU A 240 7.48 -5.57 -7.28
CA LEU A 240 7.91 -5.27 -8.64
C LEU A 240 6.72 -4.68 -9.40
N LYS A 241 6.86 -3.45 -9.90
CA LYS A 241 5.87 -2.79 -10.75
C LYS A 241 6.44 -2.69 -12.15
N ILE A 242 5.90 -3.49 -13.06
CA ILE A 242 6.44 -3.76 -14.39
C ILE A 242 5.50 -3.14 -15.43
N GLN A 243 6.04 -2.34 -16.35
CA GLN A 243 5.32 -1.83 -17.52
C GLN A 243 5.62 -2.71 -18.75
N ASP A 244 4.96 -2.42 -19.86
CA ASP A 244 5.16 -3.16 -21.10
C ASP A 244 6.63 -3.11 -21.55
N TYR A 245 7.20 -4.28 -21.87
CA TYR A 245 8.57 -4.48 -22.34
C TYR A 245 9.71 -4.23 -21.33
N ASP A 246 9.41 -4.01 -20.05
CA ASP A 246 10.45 -3.84 -19.04
C ASP A 246 11.22 -5.14 -18.79
N ASP A 247 12.55 -5.06 -18.90
CA ASP A 247 13.46 -6.17 -18.62
C ASP A 247 13.87 -6.18 -17.13
N TYR A 248 13.13 -6.94 -16.32
CA TYR A 248 13.53 -7.20 -14.93
C TYR A 248 14.49 -8.39 -14.78
N SER A 249 14.80 -9.12 -15.85
CA SER A 249 15.67 -10.31 -15.79
C SER A 249 17.05 -9.96 -15.23
N VAL A 250 17.51 -8.73 -15.50
CA VAL A 250 18.74 -8.12 -15.01
C VAL A 250 18.89 -8.24 -13.49
N ILE A 251 17.82 -8.08 -12.71
CA ILE A 251 17.91 -8.14 -11.24
C ILE A 251 17.68 -9.54 -10.65
N VAL A 252 17.23 -10.51 -11.46
CA VAL A 252 16.89 -11.87 -11.00
C VAL A 252 18.07 -12.55 -10.29
N PRO A 253 19.32 -12.50 -10.80
CA PRO A 253 20.45 -13.11 -10.09
C PRO A 253 20.60 -12.57 -8.67
N SER A 254 20.44 -11.26 -8.47
CA SER A 254 20.52 -10.64 -7.15
C SER A 254 19.35 -11.04 -6.24
N LEU A 255 18.15 -11.20 -6.79
CA LEU A 255 16.98 -11.65 -6.03
C LEU A 255 17.12 -13.08 -5.50
N THR A 256 17.81 -13.98 -6.22
CA THR A 256 17.98 -15.37 -5.78
C THR A 256 18.79 -15.50 -4.48
N SER A 257 19.68 -14.54 -4.19
CA SER A 257 20.41 -14.45 -2.92
C SER A 257 19.48 -14.24 -1.70
N HIS A 258 18.23 -13.79 -1.94
CA HIS A 258 17.20 -13.55 -0.93
C HIS A 258 16.08 -14.59 -0.92
N SER A 259 16.30 -15.74 -1.55
CA SER A 259 15.36 -16.87 -1.60
C SER A 259 14.85 -17.34 -0.23
N LEU A 260 15.70 -17.23 0.80
CA LEU A 260 15.38 -17.62 2.18
C LEU A 260 14.77 -16.48 3.01
N THR A 261 14.92 -15.23 2.62
CA THR A 261 14.54 -14.06 3.43
C THR A 261 13.23 -13.45 2.97
N ILE A 262 12.93 -13.49 1.66
CA ILE A 262 11.69 -12.96 1.09
C ILE A 262 10.51 -13.82 1.55
N THR A 263 9.56 -13.17 2.21
CA THR A 263 8.31 -13.74 2.71
C THR A 263 7.08 -13.15 2.03
N LYS A 264 7.22 -11.99 1.39
CA LYS A 264 6.16 -11.34 0.62
C LYS A 264 6.66 -10.91 -0.74
N LEU A 265 5.94 -11.30 -1.78
CA LEU A 265 6.16 -10.88 -3.15
C LEU A 265 4.88 -10.28 -3.72
N VAL A 266 5.01 -9.08 -4.26
CA VAL A 266 3.97 -8.42 -5.07
C VAL A 266 4.56 -8.19 -6.45
N VAL A 267 3.92 -8.73 -7.49
CA VAL A 267 4.27 -8.46 -8.89
C VAL A 267 3.05 -7.84 -9.55
N GLN A 268 3.17 -6.62 -10.04
CA GLN A 268 2.06 -5.92 -10.68
C GLN A 268 2.49 -5.20 -11.95
N GLY A 269 1.59 -5.05 -12.91
CA GLY A 269 1.92 -4.42 -14.18
C GLY A 269 0.79 -4.38 -15.20
N VAL A 270 1.08 -3.86 -16.38
CA VAL A 270 0.15 -3.85 -17.53
C VAL A 270 0.26 -5.20 -18.25
N ALA A 271 1.37 -5.45 -18.95
CA ALA A 271 1.80 -6.77 -19.39
C ALA A 271 3.24 -7.07 -18.92
N SER A 272 3.67 -8.32 -19.09
CA SER A 272 5.04 -8.75 -18.87
C SER A 272 5.30 -9.98 -19.74
N TYR A 273 6.34 -9.92 -20.57
CA TYR A 273 6.77 -11.04 -21.41
C TYR A 273 7.86 -11.88 -20.74
N GLU A 274 8.53 -11.31 -19.73
CA GLU A 274 9.56 -12.02 -18.99
C GLU A 274 8.97 -13.15 -18.11
N PRO A 275 9.68 -14.29 -17.99
CA PRO A 275 9.25 -15.41 -17.17
C PRO A 275 9.19 -15.08 -15.68
N LEU A 276 8.21 -15.64 -14.97
CA LEU A 276 8.11 -15.53 -13.50
C LEU A 276 8.81 -16.69 -12.78
N SER A 277 9.71 -17.39 -13.46
CA SER A 277 10.39 -18.59 -12.96
C SER A 277 11.20 -18.34 -11.68
N PHE A 278 11.74 -17.14 -11.48
CA PHE A 278 12.49 -16.77 -10.26
C PHE A 278 11.65 -16.93 -8.97
N ILE A 279 10.32 -16.82 -9.08
CA ILE A 279 9.40 -16.98 -7.94
C ILE A 279 9.52 -18.38 -7.33
N SER A 280 9.84 -19.39 -8.14
CA SER A 280 10.04 -20.78 -7.67
C SER A 280 11.18 -20.93 -6.66
N GLY A 281 12.18 -20.05 -6.70
CA GLY A 281 13.29 -20.05 -5.75
C GLY A 281 12.93 -19.49 -4.37
N LEU A 282 11.80 -18.80 -4.21
CA LEU A 282 11.41 -18.13 -2.97
C LEU A 282 10.76 -19.10 -1.97
N ILE A 283 11.54 -20.03 -1.43
CA ILE A 283 11.03 -21.16 -0.64
C ILE A 283 10.32 -20.77 0.67
N ASN A 284 10.61 -19.57 1.19
CA ASN A 284 10.01 -19.03 2.42
C ASN A 284 8.83 -18.08 2.19
N LEU A 285 8.32 -18.00 0.95
CA LEU A 285 7.23 -17.12 0.58
C LEU A 285 5.94 -17.46 1.35
N GLN A 286 5.35 -16.46 1.98
CA GLN A 286 4.11 -16.52 2.76
C GLN A 286 2.96 -15.78 2.07
N GLU A 287 3.28 -14.70 1.34
CA GLU A 287 2.32 -13.89 0.59
C GLU A 287 2.78 -13.74 -0.86
N LEU A 288 1.93 -14.17 -1.80
CA LEU A 288 2.11 -13.96 -3.23
C LEU A 288 0.91 -13.18 -3.77
N ILE A 289 1.18 -11.99 -4.31
CA ILE A 289 0.18 -11.13 -4.95
C ILE A 289 0.66 -10.85 -6.37
N ILE A 290 -0.14 -11.26 -7.36
CA ILE A 290 0.12 -11.03 -8.77
C ILE A 290 -1.03 -10.21 -9.35
N SER A 291 -0.70 -9.14 -10.08
CA SER A 291 -1.68 -8.24 -10.68
C SER A 291 -1.26 -7.75 -12.05
N PHE A 292 -1.72 -8.40 -13.11
CA PHE A 292 -1.46 -7.95 -14.49
C PHE A 292 -2.77 -7.64 -15.21
N ASP A 293 -2.79 -6.60 -16.03
CA ASP A 293 -3.97 -6.28 -16.84
C ASP A 293 -4.10 -7.22 -18.05
N TYR A 294 -2.98 -7.61 -18.66
CA TYR A 294 -2.93 -8.39 -19.91
C TYR A 294 -1.89 -9.54 -19.87
N ARG A 295 -1.88 -10.36 -18.81
CA ARG A 295 -1.06 -11.60 -18.74
C ARG A 295 -1.92 -12.81 -18.41
N ASP A 296 -1.83 -13.84 -19.26
CA ASP A 296 -2.52 -15.13 -19.10
C ASP A 296 -1.55 -16.33 -18.98
N ASP A 297 -0.27 -16.13 -19.29
CA ASP A 297 0.76 -17.16 -19.19
C ASP A 297 1.46 -17.15 -17.83
N PHE A 298 1.39 -18.31 -17.18
CA PHE A 298 1.83 -18.59 -15.83
C PHE A 298 2.23 -20.08 -15.70
N GLU A 299 2.71 -20.70 -16.78
CA GLU A 299 3.09 -22.11 -16.76
C GLU A 299 4.18 -22.42 -15.71
N GLU A 300 5.04 -21.45 -15.43
CA GLU A 300 6.18 -21.61 -14.52
C GLU A 300 5.75 -21.82 -13.06
N ILE A 301 4.55 -21.34 -12.67
CA ILE A 301 4.07 -21.52 -11.31
C ILE A 301 3.36 -22.85 -11.07
N GLN A 302 3.00 -23.59 -12.12
CA GLN A 302 2.10 -24.75 -12.03
C GLN A 302 2.54 -25.80 -11.00
N ASN A 303 3.84 -26.15 -11.00
CA ASN A 303 4.38 -27.29 -10.25
C ASN A 303 5.19 -26.85 -9.02
N ILE A 304 5.12 -25.58 -8.62
CA ILE A 304 5.89 -25.08 -7.48
C ILE A 304 5.27 -25.55 -6.16
N ASN A 305 6.12 -25.88 -5.19
CA ASN A 305 5.72 -26.20 -3.82
C ASN A 305 6.22 -25.13 -2.83
N PHE A 306 5.33 -24.22 -2.45
CA PHE A 306 5.51 -23.24 -1.39
C PHE A 306 4.93 -23.74 -0.07
N THR A 307 5.78 -24.38 0.72
CA THR A 307 5.38 -24.99 1.99
C THR A 307 4.90 -23.98 3.05
N LYS A 308 5.23 -22.69 2.89
CA LYS A 308 4.87 -21.61 3.83
C LYS A 308 3.82 -20.63 3.30
N LEU A 309 3.35 -20.80 2.06
CA LEU A 309 2.42 -19.86 1.42
C LEU A 309 1.05 -19.90 2.10
N GLN A 310 0.62 -18.74 2.59
CA GLN A 310 -0.65 -18.56 3.30
C GLN A 310 -1.61 -17.63 2.55
N ILE A 311 -1.08 -16.70 1.76
CA ILE A 311 -1.89 -15.71 1.04
C ILE A 311 -1.53 -15.80 -0.44
N LEU A 312 -2.53 -16.07 -1.27
CA LEU A 312 -2.41 -16.07 -2.73
C LEU A 312 -3.48 -15.15 -3.35
N LYS A 313 -3.04 -14.16 -4.12
CA LYS A 313 -3.94 -13.21 -4.79
C LYS A 313 -3.58 -13.02 -6.25
N PHE A 314 -4.56 -13.20 -7.12
CA PHE A 314 -4.53 -12.84 -8.54
C PHE A 314 -5.55 -11.72 -8.78
N ILE A 315 -5.06 -10.51 -9.05
CA ILE A 315 -5.86 -9.30 -9.26
C ILE A 315 -5.82 -8.95 -10.75
N ASN A 316 -6.98 -8.69 -11.37
CA ASN A 316 -7.15 -8.45 -12.82
C ASN A 316 -6.78 -9.64 -13.73
N GLY A 317 -5.53 -10.10 -13.70
CA GLY A 317 -4.98 -11.22 -14.49
C GLY A 317 -4.84 -12.49 -13.65
N CYS A 318 -5.03 -13.66 -14.27
CA CYS A 318 -5.13 -14.93 -13.55
C CYS A 318 -4.78 -16.13 -14.45
N PRO A 319 -3.97 -17.10 -13.96
CA PRO A 319 -3.63 -18.30 -14.70
C PRO A 319 -4.85 -19.08 -15.20
N LYS A 320 -4.63 -19.93 -16.21
CA LYS A 320 -5.63 -20.91 -16.64
C LYS A 320 -6.05 -21.81 -15.46
N ALA A 321 -7.29 -22.28 -15.49
CA ALA A 321 -7.84 -23.03 -14.36
C ALA A 321 -7.06 -24.33 -14.11
N GLU A 322 -6.58 -24.99 -15.15
CA GLU A 322 -5.78 -26.22 -15.06
C GLU A 322 -4.47 -25.98 -14.30
N ILE A 323 -3.82 -24.82 -14.53
CA ILE A 323 -2.60 -24.42 -13.84
C ILE A 323 -2.90 -24.19 -12.35
N LEU A 324 -3.97 -23.45 -12.05
CA LEU A 324 -4.37 -23.18 -10.66
C LEU A 324 -4.77 -24.44 -9.92
N ILE A 325 -5.49 -25.37 -10.54
CA ILE A 325 -5.91 -26.62 -9.89
C ILE A 325 -4.68 -27.42 -9.46
N LYS A 326 -3.69 -27.60 -10.34
CA LYS A 326 -2.42 -28.26 -10.01
C LYS A 326 -1.63 -27.49 -8.93
N PHE A 327 -1.63 -26.16 -8.99
CA PHE A 327 -1.02 -25.35 -7.95
C PHE A 327 -1.67 -25.60 -6.57
N LEU A 328 -3.01 -25.65 -6.52
CA LEU A 328 -3.76 -25.88 -5.29
C LEU A 328 -3.59 -27.30 -4.76
N GLU A 329 -3.39 -28.31 -5.61
CA GLU A 329 -3.04 -29.67 -5.18
C GLU A 329 -1.78 -29.69 -4.31
N ASN A 330 -0.77 -28.90 -4.69
CA ASN A 330 0.50 -28.82 -3.96
C ASN A 330 0.43 -27.87 -2.74
N ASN A 331 -0.24 -26.73 -2.88
CA ASN A 331 -0.13 -25.61 -1.93
C ASN A 331 -1.40 -25.32 -1.12
N GLY A 332 -2.56 -25.79 -1.58
CA GLY A 332 -3.88 -25.37 -1.08
C GLY A 332 -4.08 -25.58 0.41
N LYS A 333 -3.50 -26.66 0.98
CA LYS A 333 -3.62 -26.98 2.41
C LYS A 333 -3.01 -25.92 3.33
N ASN A 334 -2.06 -25.13 2.84
CA ASN A 334 -1.38 -24.08 3.61
C ASN A 334 -2.10 -22.73 3.53
N LEU A 335 -2.96 -22.54 2.51
CA LEU A 335 -3.61 -21.27 2.23
C LEU A 335 -4.65 -20.91 3.30
N LYS A 336 -4.57 -19.66 3.75
CA LYS A 336 -5.52 -18.99 4.63
C LYS A 336 -6.32 -17.93 3.88
N GLU A 337 -5.74 -17.31 2.85
CA GLU A 337 -6.44 -16.34 2.01
C GLU A 337 -6.20 -16.66 0.53
N LEU A 338 -7.30 -16.68 -0.23
CA LEU A 338 -7.29 -16.91 -1.66
C LEU A 338 -8.16 -15.87 -2.35
N TYR A 339 -7.57 -15.12 -3.28
CA TYR A 339 -8.29 -14.16 -4.11
C TYR A 339 -8.04 -14.47 -5.58
N ILE A 340 -9.07 -14.89 -6.30
CA ILE A 340 -9.00 -15.20 -7.73
C ILE A 340 -10.18 -14.52 -8.41
N ASP A 341 -9.94 -13.49 -9.23
CA ASP A 341 -11.02 -12.84 -9.97
C ASP A 341 -11.39 -13.57 -11.29
N LYS A 342 -11.53 -14.90 -11.25
CA LYS A 342 -11.83 -15.75 -12.39
C LYS A 342 -13.01 -16.68 -12.10
N HIS A 343 -13.78 -16.99 -13.14
CA HIS A 343 -14.86 -17.98 -13.06
C HIS A 343 -14.38 -19.30 -13.67
N ASN A 344 -14.48 -20.39 -12.91
CA ASN A 344 -14.38 -21.76 -13.40
C ASN A 344 -14.92 -22.74 -12.34
N ASN A 345 -15.95 -23.54 -12.67
CA ASN A 345 -16.55 -24.48 -11.72
C ASN A 345 -15.56 -25.53 -11.20
N PHE A 346 -14.70 -26.08 -12.07
CA PHE A 346 -13.71 -27.09 -11.69
C PHE A 346 -12.68 -26.51 -10.71
N LEU A 347 -12.27 -25.26 -10.92
CA LEU A 347 -11.41 -24.55 -9.97
C LEU A 347 -12.12 -24.37 -8.63
N ASN A 348 -13.39 -23.95 -8.61
CA ASN A 348 -14.16 -23.80 -7.37
C ASN A 348 -14.32 -25.13 -6.61
N LEU A 349 -14.52 -26.24 -7.32
CA LEU A 349 -14.52 -27.58 -6.73
C LEU A 349 -13.14 -27.97 -6.20
N ALA A 350 -12.06 -27.67 -6.92
CA ALA A 350 -10.70 -27.90 -6.46
C ALA A 350 -10.36 -27.09 -5.20
N ILE A 351 -10.80 -25.82 -5.12
CA ILE A 351 -10.68 -25.01 -3.90
C ILE A 351 -11.33 -25.73 -2.71
N SER A 352 -12.55 -26.23 -2.89
CA SER A 352 -13.23 -26.97 -1.81
C SER A 352 -12.51 -28.26 -1.40
N LYS A 353 -11.78 -28.90 -2.32
CA LYS A 353 -11.07 -30.15 -2.07
C LYS A 353 -9.71 -29.93 -1.42
N PHE A 354 -8.96 -28.93 -1.89
CA PHE A 354 -7.54 -28.77 -1.56
C PHE A 354 -7.25 -27.64 -0.57
N CYS A 355 -8.22 -26.76 -0.26
CA CYS A 355 -8.01 -25.60 0.62
C CYS A 355 -8.84 -25.66 1.94
N PRO A 356 -8.74 -26.71 2.77
CA PRO A 356 -9.58 -26.87 3.96
C PRO A 356 -9.34 -25.82 5.06
N ASN A 357 -8.15 -25.19 5.09
CA ASN A 357 -7.74 -24.22 6.11
C ASN A 357 -8.03 -22.76 5.73
N LEU A 358 -8.79 -22.55 4.66
CA LEU A 358 -9.07 -21.21 4.14
C LEU A 358 -9.92 -20.40 5.12
N LYS A 359 -9.50 -19.15 5.37
CA LYS A 359 -10.19 -18.17 6.21
C LYS A 359 -10.87 -17.06 5.40
N SER A 360 -10.30 -16.68 4.27
CA SER A 360 -10.84 -15.66 3.37
C SER A 360 -10.82 -16.15 1.93
N LEU A 361 -11.95 -16.03 1.23
CA LEU A 361 -12.10 -16.44 -0.16
C LEU A 361 -12.72 -15.35 -1.02
N TYR A 362 -12.14 -15.16 -2.21
CA TYR A 362 -12.81 -14.56 -3.34
C TYR A 362 -12.61 -15.40 -4.60
N THR A 363 -13.72 -15.80 -5.22
CA THR A 363 -13.80 -16.44 -6.54
C THR A 363 -15.12 -16.07 -7.20
N ARG A 364 -15.23 -16.18 -8.52
CA ARG A 364 -16.50 -15.89 -9.22
C ARG A 364 -17.36 -17.15 -9.32
N PHE A 365 -18.65 -16.98 -9.07
CA PHE A 365 -19.68 -18.00 -9.26
C PHE A 365 -20.69 -17.54 -10.29
N ILE A 366 -20.96 -18.32 -11.33
CA ILE A 366 -22.00 -18.00 -12.32
C ILE A 366 -23.35 -18.59 -11.91
N LYS A 367 -24.39 -18.24 -12.67
CA LYS A 367 -25.72 -18.84 -12.55
C LYS A 367 -25.61 -20.38 -12.54
N ASN A 368 -26.30 -21.02 -11.60
CA ASN A 368 -26.34 -22.48 -11.36
C ASN A 368 -25.19 -23.09 -10.53
N GLU A 369 -24.21 -22.30 -10.06
CA GLU A 369 -23.11 -22.81 -9.22
C GLU A 369 -23.39 -22.75 -7.71
N LEU A 370 -24.66 -22.62 -7.31
CA LEU A 370 -25.06 -22.54 -5.90
C LEU A 370 -24.65 -23.80 -5.12
N LYS A 371 -24.70 -24.97 -5.77
CA LYS A 371 -24.23 -26.23 -5.19
C LYS A 371 -22.73 -26.18 -4.87
N THR A 372 -21.93 -25.59 -5.75
CA THR A 372 -20.48 -25.43 -5.56
C THR A 372 -20.17 -24.50 -4.38
N LEU A 373 -20.90 -23.39 -4.24
CA LEU A 373 -20.79 -22.53 -3.06
C LEU A 373 -21.11 -23.28 -1.76
N ARG A 374 -22.14 -24.13 -1.75
CA ARG A 374 -22.47 -24.99 -0.59
C ARG A 374 -21.33 -25.96 -0.27
N ILE A 375 -20.76 -26.62 -1.28
CA ILE A 375 -19.63 -27.54 -1.09
C ILE A 375 -18.44 -26.80 -0.46
N ILE A 376 -18.11 -25.59 -0.92
CA ILE A 376 -17.05 -24.76 -0.32
C ILE A 376 -17.32 -24.48 1.15
N PHE A 377 -18.53 -24.07 1.53
CA PHE A 377 -18.85 -23.82 2.94
C PHE A 377 -18.76 -25.08 3.81
N ILE A 378 -19.10 -26.25 3.25
CA ILE A 378 -19.01 -27.54 3.97
C ILE A 378 -17.56 -28.00 4.09
N SER A 379 -16.72 -27.79 3.08
CA SER A 379 -15.33 -28.26 3.11
C SER A 379 -14.39 -27.30 3.86
N CYS A 380 -14.57 -25.99 3.69
CA CYS A 380 -13.69 -24.97 4.27
C CYS A 380 -14.23 -24.50 5.63
N GLN A 381 -14.16 -25.36 6.65
CA GLN A 381 -14.76 -25.09 7.97
C GLN A 381 -14.09 -23.95 8.77
N GLN A 382 -12.90 -23.49 8.35
CA GLN A 382 -12.21 -22.35 8.94
C GLN A 382 -12.59 -21.00 8.29
N LEU A 383 -13.49 -20.99 7.31
CA LEU A 383 -13.82 -19.78 6.56
C LEU A 383 -14.47 -18.73 7.48
N GLU A 384 -13.86 -17.56 7.53
CA GLU A 384 -14.29 -16.40 8.30
C GLU A 384 -14.97 -15.36 7.39
N SER A 385 -14.49 -15.23 6.15
CA SER A 385 -14.99 -14.27 5.17
C SER A 385 -15.11 -14.82 3.74
N ILE A 386 -16.07 -14.29 2.99
CA ILE A 386 -16.18 -14.55 1.54
C ILE A 386 -16.64 -13.29 0.82
N LYS A 387 -16.07 -13.04 -0.37
CA LYS A 387 -16.55 -12.05 -1.32
C LYS A 387 -17.28 -12.74 -2.47
N ILE A 388 -18.48 -12.31 -2.80
CA ILE A 388 -19.34 -12.92 -3.83
C ILE A 388 -19.88 -11.84 -4.77
N ARG A 389 -19.88 -12.12 -6.08
CA ARG A 389 -20.62 -11.34 -7.08
C ARG A 389 -22.03 -11.91 -7.23
N SER A 390 -23.02 -11.04 -7.27
CA SER A 390 -24.43 -11.40 -7.42
C SER A 390 -25.11 -10.58 -8.50
N GLY A 391 -26.04 -11.16 -9.25
CA GLY A 391 -26.80 -10.47 -10.28
C GLY A 391 -27.25 -11.39 -11.41
N LYS A 392 -27.64 -10.81 -12.56
CA LYS A 392 -28.25 -11.55 -13.69
C LYS A 392 -27.38 -12.69 -14.24
N THR A 393 -26.07 -12.49 -14.34
CA THR A 393 -25.10 -13.46 -14.89
C THR A 393 -24.42 -14.31 -13.80
N TYR A 394 -24.55 -13.89 -12.54
CA TYR A 394 -23.93 -14.54 -11.38
C TYR A 394 -25.00 -15.29 -10.57
N LEU A 395 -24.67 -15.72 -9.35
CA LEU A 395 -25.67 -16.21 -8.42
C LEU A 395 -26.68 -15.12 -8.08
N LYS A 396 -27.93 -15.51 -7.83
CA LYS A 396 -28.94 -14.55 -7.36
C LYS A 396 -28.69 -14.18 -5.90
N CYS A 397 -29.04 -12.95 -5.54
CA CYS A 397 -28.73 -12.41 -4.24
C CYS A 397 -29.45 -13.14 -3.10
N ASP A 398 -30.76 -13.36 -3.25
CA ASP A 398 -31.60 -14.12 -2.34
C ASP A 398 -31.04 -15.52 -2.08
N GLU A 399 -30.70 -16.25 -3.15
CA GLU A 399 -30.11 -17.59 -3.08
C GLU A 399 -28.75 -17.59 -2.35
N VAL A 400 -27.92 -16.56 -2.56
CA VAL A 400 -26.63 -16.39 -1.87
C VAL A 400 -26.85 -16.12 -0.38
N LEU A 401 -27.72 -15.17 -0.02
CA LEU A 401 -28.00 -14.80 1.37
C LEU A 401 -28.57 -15.98 2.16
N GLU A 402 -29.51 -16.73 1.56
CA GLU A 402 -30.06 -17.95 2.15
C GLU A 402 -28.96 -19.01 2.34
N THR A 403 -28.12 -19.22 1.30
CA THR A 403 -27.04 -20.20 1.35
C THR A 403 -26.00 -19.85 2.41
N VAL A 404 -25.61 -18.59 2.52
CA VAL A 404 -24.72 -18.10 3.57
C VAL A 404 -25.30 -18.37 4.95
N THR A 405 -26.59 -18.06 5.15
CA THR A 405 -27.26 -18.27 6.45
C THR A 405 -27.26 -19.73 6.87
N LYS A 406 -27.58 -20.63 5.93
CA LYS A 406 -27.77 -22.07 6.21
C LYS A 406 -26.48 -22.85 6.28
N TYR A 407 -25.53 -22.56 5.39
CA TYR A 407 -24.37 -23.45 5.16
C TYR A 407 -23.04 -22.88 5.63
N SER A 408 -22.92 -21.56 5.86
CA SER A 408 -21.62 -20.99 6.25
C SER A 408 -21.13 -21.57 7.58
N PRO A 409 -19.80 -21.74 7.73
CA PRO A 409 -19.23 -22.41 8.89
C PRO A 409 -19.37 -21.56 10.16
N LYS A 410 -19.12 -22.20 11.31
CA LYS A 410 -19.30 -21.63 12.65
C LYS A 410 -18.55 -20.31 12.85
N ASN A 411 -17.36 -20.18 12.27
CA ASN A 411 -16.51 -19.01 12.44
C ASN A 411 -16.80 -17.87 11.46
N PHE A 412 -17.65 -18.10 10.46
CA PHE A 412 -17.99 -17.16 9.40
C PHE A 412 -18.71 -15.93 9.95
N HIS A 413 -18.17 -14.75 9.66
CA HIS A 413 -18.68 -13.48 10.17
C HIS A 413 -18.54 -12.30 9.20
N GLU A 414 -18.00 -12.49 7.99
CA GLU A 414 -17.88 -11.39 7.02
C GLU A 414 -18.37 -11.82 5.63
N LEU A 415 -19.40 -11.14 5.13
CA LEU A 415 -19.90 -11.29 3.78
C LEU A 415 -19.67 -9.98 3.01
N ARG A 416 -18.89 -10.05 1.94
CA ARG A 416 -18.74 -8.95 0.98
C ARG A 416 -19.53 -9.26 -0.29
N LEU A 417 -20.56 -8.48 -0.56
CA LEU A 417 -21.45 -8.72 -1.68
C LEU A 417 -21.28 -7.62 -2.73
N ARG A 418 -20.79 -7.98 -3.92
CA ARG A 418 -20.84 -7.11 -5.09
C ARG A 418 -22.10 -7.42 -5.88
N ASN A 419 -23.15 -6.65 -5.65
CA ASN A 419 -24.44 -6.86 -6.28
C ASN A 419 -24.58 -5.98 -7.52
N TYR A 420 -25.05 -6.54 -8.63
CA TYR A 420 -25.32 -5.81 -9.87
C TYR A 420 -26.80 -5.54 -10.10
N VAL A 421 -27.64 -5.90 -9.12
CA VAL A 421 -29.10 -5.72 -9.14
C VAL A 421 -29.51 -5.04 -7.83
N LYS A 422 -30.66 -4.35 -7.84
CA LYS A 422 -31.23 -3.77 -6.62
C LYS A 422 -31.48 -4.89 -5.58
N LEU A 423 -31.01 -4.66 -4.36
CA LEU A 423 -31.24 -5.56 -3.24
C LEU A 423 -32.66 -5.36 -2.69
N ASP A 424 -33.46 -6.42 -2.68
CA ASP A 424 -34.81 -6.40 -2.11
C ASP A 424 -34.74 -6.30 -0.58
N SER A 425 -35.57 -5.44 0.01
CA SER A 425 -35.62 -5.20 1.45
C SER A 425 -36.13 -6.44 2.21
N LYS A 426 -37.04 -7.22 1.63
CA LYS A 426 -37.55 -8.46 2.23
C LYS A 426 -36.50 -9.55 2.28
N ASP A 427 -35.70 -9.70 1.23
CA ASP A 427 -34.59 -10.66 1.21
C ASP A 427 -33.53 -10.30 2.27
N LEU A 428 -33.23 -9.01 2.39
CA LEU A 428 -32.28 -8.49 3.37
C LEU A 428 -32.78 -8.67 4.82
N GLU A 429 -34.04 -8.35 5.10
CA GLU A 429 -34.65 -8.58 6.41
C GLU A 429 -34.65 -10.08 6.74
N SER A 430 -35.05 -10.93 5.79
CA SER A 430 -35.07 -12.39 5.96
C SER A 430 -33.68 -12.95 6.24
N PHE A 431 -32.66 -12.43 5.57
CA PHE A 431 -31.25 -12.76 5.81
C PHE A 431 -30.83 -12.43 7.25
N PHE A 432 -31.11 -11.23 7.75
CA PHE A 432 -30.71 -10.85 9.11
C PHE A 432 -31.49 -11.61 10.20
N ILE A 433 -32.79 -11.90 9.98
CA ILE A 433 -33.56 -12.79 10.85
C ILE A 433 -32.93 -14.18 10.87
N GLY A 434 -32.62 -14.74 9.71
CA GLY A 434 -31.96 -16.03 9.59
C GLY A 434 -30.59 -16.04 10.29
N TRP A 435 -29.81 -14.97 10.13
CA TRP A 435 -28.50 -14.82 10.77
C TRP A 435 -28.60 -14.79 12.29
N LYS A 436 -29.57 -14.02 12.83
CA LYS A 436 -29.86 -13.96 14.27
C LYS A 436 -30.13 -15.35 14.86
N ASN A 437 -30.78 -16.21 14.09
CA ASN A 437 -31.20 -17.55 14.51
C ASN A 437 -30.10 -18.61 14.37
N ARG A 438 -28.88 -18.27 13.94
CA ARG A 438 -27.76 -19.21 13.90
C ARG A 438 -27.36 -19.63 15.31
N LYS A 439 -27.02 -20.92 15.48
CA LYS A 439 -26.57 -21.49 16.78
C LYS A 439 -25.34 -20.80 17.36
N VAL A 440 -24.50 -20.18 16.52
CA VAL A 440 -23.28 -19.48 16.94
C VAL A 440 -23.36 -18.05 16.42
N GLN A 441 -23.37 -17.11 17.35
CA GLN A 441 -23.70 -15.71 17.09
C GLN A 441 -22.44 -14.84 17.09
N LYS A 442 -21.68 -14.88 15.99
CA LYS A 442 -20.75 -13.79 15.68
C LYS A 442 -21.53 -12.67 14.99
N SER A 443 -21.31 -11.43 15.45
CA SER A 443 -21.84 -10.26 14.77
C SER A 443 -21.27 -10.16 13.36
N LEU A 444 -22.14 -9.90 12.39
CA LEU A 444 -21.82 -9.88 10.97
C LEU A 444 -21.14 -8.56 10.57
N SER A 445 -20.05 -8.66 9.81
CA SER A 445 -19.54 -7.60 8.96
C SER A 445 -20.17 -7.77 7.57
N PHE A 446 -21.03 -6.84 7.17
CA PHE A 446 -21.71 -6.90 5.87
C PHE A 446 -21.28 -5.72 5.00
N ILE A 447 -20.57 -6.02 3.91
CA ILE A 447 -20.03 -5.00 3.01
C ILE A 447 -20.71 -5.14 1.67
N ILE A 448 -21.29 -4.05 1.15
CA ILE A 448 -21.98 -4.07 -0.14
C ILE A 448 -21.25 -3.14 -1.11
N HIS A 449 -20.89 -3.68 -2.28
CA HIS A 449 -20.46 -2.90 -3.42
C HIS A 449 -21.60 -2.89 -4.44
N ASN A 450 -22.28 -1.76 -4.60
CA ASN A 450 -23.43 -1.62 -5.50
C ASN A 450 -23.27 -0.37 -6.35
N ASN A 451 -23.61 -0.47 -7.64
CA ASN A 451 -23.57 0.69 -8.55
C ASN A 451 -24.83 1.57 -8.44
N ASN A 452 -25.85 1.13 -7.71
CA ASN A 452 -27.16 1.77 -7.67
C ASN A 452 -27.50 2.30 -6.27
N GLU A 453 -28.12 3.48 -6.28
CA GLU A 453 -28.47 4.35 -5.16
C GLU A 453 -29.00 3.68 -3.88
N GLU A 454 -28.73 4.34 -2.76
CA GLU A 454 -29.15 4.01 -1.40
C GLU A 454 -30.66 3.74 -1.31
N ASN A 455 -31.05 2.48 -1.25
CA ASN A 455 -32.43 2.16 -0.87
C ASN A 455 -32.61 2.50 0.63
N ILE A 456 -33.32 3.61 0.90
CA ILE A 456 -33.64 4.10 2.25
C ILE A 456 -34.21 2.99 3.13
N GLU A 457 -35.03 2.10 2.57
CA GLU A 457 -35.61 0.98 3.30
C GLU A 457 -34.54 -0.01 3.77
N ASN A 458 -33.59 -0.36 2.90
CA ASN A 458 -32.47 -1.23 3.26
C ASN A 458 -31.61 -0.60 4.35
N MET A 459 -31.37 0.72 4.30
CA MET A 459 -30.62 1.43 5.33
C MET A 459 -31.34 1.41 6.69
N LYS A 460 -32.66 1.60 6.72
CA LYS A 460 -33.46 1.45 7.95
C LYS A 460 -33.35 0.05 8.55
N ILE A 461 -33.41 -0.99 7.70
CA ILE A 461 -33.22 -2.38 8.11
C ILE A 461 -31.81 -2.57 8.68
N ILE A 462 -30.76 -2.14 7.99
CA ILE A 462 -29.38 -2.26 8.45
C ILE A 462 -29.18 -1.58 9.80
N GLU A 463 -29.67 -0.35 9.97
CA GLU A 463 -29.55 0.38 11.25
C GLU A 463 -30.31 -0.29 12.39
N LYS A 464 -31.49 -0.86 12.12
CA LYS A 464 -32.22 -1.71 13.08
C LYS A 464 -31.35 -2.88 13.54
N TYR A 465 -30.72 -3.61 12.61
CA TYR A 465 -29.90 -4.79 12.95
C TYR A 465 -28.52 -4.46 13.54
N LYS A 466 -27.96 -3.28 13.26
CA LYS A 466 -26.81 -2.74 14.00
C LYS A 466 -27.14 -2.48 15.46
N LYS A 467 -28.27 -1.81 15.74
CA LYS A 467 -28.73 -1.54 17.11
C LYS A 467 -28.99 -2.83 17.91
N LEU A 468 -29.44 -3.89 17.23
CA LEU A 468 -29.62 -5.22 17.82
C LEU A 468 -28.31 -6.01 18.01
N GLY A 469 -27.15 -5.44 17.66
CA GLY A 469 -25.84 -6.10 17.79
C GLY A 469 -25.59 -7.22 16.78
N ILE A 470 -26.51 -7.42 15.82
CA ILE A 470 -26.42 -8.48 14.80
C ILE A 470 -25.42 -8.09 13.72
N ILE A 471 -25.36 -6.81 13.35
CA ILE A 471 -24.37 -6.26 12.43
C ILE A 471 -23.32 -5.50 13.24
N LYS A 472 -22.06 -5.93 13.17
CA LYS A 472 -20.92 -5.22 13.77
C LYS A 472 -20.47 -4.04 12.92
N LYS A 473 -20.39 -4.26 11.61
CA LYS A 473 -19.85 -3.31 10.64
C LYS A 473 -20.66 -3.39 9.35
N PHE A 474 -20.99 -2.23 8.81
CA PHE A 474 -21.61 -2.09 7.50
C PHE A 474 -20.91 -0.98 6.74
N GLU A 475 -20.48 -1.27 5.52
CA GLU A 475 -19.77 -0.32 4.66
C GLU A 475 -20.23 -0.48 3.21
N PHE A 476 -20.24 0.64 2.48
CA PHE A 476 -20.27 0.65 1.04
C PHE A 476 -18.82 0.75 0.52
N GLU A 477 -18.41 -0.20 -0.31
CA GLU A 477 -17.08 -0.23 -0.97
C GLU A 477 -17.17 0.24 -2.42
#